data_AF-A0A925RH29-F1
#
_entry.id   AF-A0A925RH29-F1
#
_cell.length_a   1.000
_cell.length_b   1.000
_cell.length_c   1.000
_cell.angle_alpha   90.00
_cell.angle_beta   90.00
_cell.angle_gamma   90.00
#
_symmetry.space_group_name_H-M   'P 1'
#
loop_
_entity.id
_entity.type
_entity.pdbx_description
1 polymer ?
#
loop_
_entity_poly.entity_id
_entity_poly.type
_entity_poly.pdbx_seq_one_letter_code
_entity_poly.pdbx_strand_id
1 'polypeptide(L)'
;MTHEVLINGDRYVKALPVVPREDQSEIEAVLAATINYEYGAGTVRLYLHDLLETLWEEEANFSSKHPFGEGGWVLSLHDAIGRAGIVSAEIDKDGYIKMSDDARKQADHLIAKAINYIFFGAELKL
;
A
#
# COMPACT_ATOMS: atom_id res chain seq x y z
N MET A 1 18.28 11.60 -9.55
CA MET A 1 19.06 10.78 -10.49
C MET A 1 18.82 9.30 -10.16
N THR A 2 18.06 8.60 -10.98
CA THR A 2 17.83 7.16 -10.85
C THR A 2 19.10 6.42 -11.26
N HIS A 3 19.68 5.64 -10.35
CA HIS A 3 20.82 4.79 -10.69
C HIS A 3 20.29 3.60 -11.49
N GLU A 4 20.66 3.53 -12.76
CA GLU A 4 20.38 2.36 -13.58
C GLU A 4 21.22 1.19 -13.07
N VAL A 5 20.56 0.13 -12.63
CA VAL A 5 21.24 -1.12 -12.28
C VAL A 5 21.29 -1.97 -13.54
N LEU A 6 22.50 -2.23 -14.02
CA LEU A 6 22.74 -3.14 -15.14
C LEU A 6 23.25 -4.47 -14.57
N ILE A 7 22.68 -5.60 -15.01
CA ILE A 7 23.19 -6.94 -14.72
C ILE A 7 23.53 -7.58 -16.07
N ASN A 8 24.81 -7.92 -16.27
CA ASN A 8 25.33 -8.47 -17.53
C ASN A 8 25.07 -7.61 -18.79
N GLY A 9 24.97 -6.29 -18.62
CA GLY A 9 24.71 -5.35 -19.72
C GLY A 9 23.22 -5.12 -20.00
N ASP A 10 22.33 -5.88 -19.37
CA ASP A 10 20.88 -5.69 -19.47
C ASP A 10 20.37 -4.80 -18.33
N ARG A 11 19.42 -3.93 -18.66
CA ARG A 11 18.73 -3.09 -17.68
C ARG A 11 17.91 -3.95 -16.74
N TYR A 12 18.25 -3.93 -15.45
CA TYR A 12 17.46 -4.58 -14.43
C TYR A 12 16.18 -3.76 -14.18
N VAL A 13 15.06 -4.25 -14.70
CA VAL A 13 13.74 -3.87 -14.24
C VAL A 13 13.31 -4.96 -13.28
N LYS A 14 13.06 -4.64 -12.00
CA LYS A 14 12.38 -5.57 -11.10
C LYS A 14 10.99 -5.80 -11.68
N ALA A 15 10.84 -6.83 -12.51
CA ALA A 15 9.55 -7.22 -13.03
C ALA A 15 8.65 -7.52 -11.82
N LEU A 16 7.48 -6.89 -11.76
CA LEU A 16 6.46 -7.31 -10.82
C LEU A 16 6.23 -8.81 -11.06
N PRO A 17 6.25 -9.65 -10.01
CA PRO A 17 5.98 -11.07 -10.20
C PRO A 17 4.63 -11.20 -10.89
N VAL A 18 4.63 -11.84 -12.07
CA VAL A 18 3.38 -12.32 -12.67
C VAL A 18 2.98 -13.52 -11.83
N VAL A 19 2.16 -13.27 -10.80
CA VAL A 19 1.59 -14.33 -9.98
C VAL A 19 0.72 -15.17 -10.92
N PRO A 20 0.99 -16.48 -11.09
CA PRO A 20 0.07 -17.37 -11.79
C PRO A 20 -1.32 -17.19 -11.18
N ARG A 21 -2.40 -17.22 -11.99
CA ARG A 21 -3.74 -17.30 -11.42
C ARG A 21 -3.86 -18.65 -10.72
N GLU A 22 -3.51 -18.69 -9.44
CA GLU A 22 -3.86 -19.78 -8.54
C GLU A 22 -5.38 -19.97 -8.58
N ASP A 23 -5.83 -21.17 -8.19
CA ASP A 23 -7.26 -21.40 -8.02
C ASP A 23 -7.77 -20.41 -6.97
N GLN A 24 -8.58 -19.45 -7.41
CA GLN A 24 -9.11 -18.41 -6.54
C GLN A 24 -9.92 -19.00 -5.38
N SER A 25 -10.41 -20.24 -5.49
CA SER A 25 -11.11 -20.93 -4.40
C SER A 25 -10.22 -21.29 -3.22
N GLU A 26 -8.93 -21.61 -3.44
CA GLU A 26 -7.99 -21.90 -2.35
C GLU A 26 -7.62 -20.62 -1.59
N ILE A 27 -7.38 -19.53 -2.31
CA ILE A 27 -7.12 -18.21 -1.72
C ILE A 27 -8.32 -17.74 -0.90
N GLU A 28 -9.53 -17.87 -1.43
CA GLU A 28 -10.75 -17.51 -0.70
C GLU A 28 -10.97 -18.39 0.54
N ALA A 29 -10.65 -19.68 0.48
CA ALA A 29 -10.69 -20.56 1.64
C ALA A 29 -9.69 -20.12 2.73
N VAL A 30 -8.48 -19.70 2.35
CA VAL A 30 -7.49 -19.14 3.29
C VAL A 30 -8.01 -17.85 3.91
N LEU A 31 -8.53 -16.92 3.11
CA LEU A 31 -9.06 -15.64 3.59
C LEU A 31 -10.27 -15.81 4.52
N ALA A 32 -11.09 -16.84 4.30
CA ALA A 32 -12.22 -17.20 5.14
C ALA A 32 -11.84 -18.01 6.39
N ALA A 33 -10.61 -18.53 6.47
CA ALA A 33 -10.18 -19.34 7.60
C ALA A 33 -10.24 -18.55 8.91
N THR A 34 -10.82 -19.17 9.94
CA THR A 34 -10.96 -18.55 11.26
C THR A 34 -9.63 -18.55 11.98
N ILE A 35 -9.32 -17.44 12.64
CA ILE A 35 -8.18 -17.32 13.53
C ILE A 35 -8.63 -16.82 14.91
N ASN A 36 -7.92 -17.26 15.94
CA ASN A 36 -8.03 -16.71 17.29
C ASN A 36 -6.71 -16.02 17.61
N TYR A 37 -6.78 -14.80 18.13
CA TYR A 37 -5.64 -13.99 18.54
C TYR A 37 -5.95 -13.32 19.88
N GLU A 38 -4.94 -12.70 20.50
CA GLU A 38 -5.02 -12.20 21.87
C GLU A 38 -6.19 -11.24 22.14
N TYR A 39 -6.69 -10.56 21.10
CA TYR A 39 -7.76 -9.56 21.19
C TYR A 39 -9.11 -10.05 20.66
N GLY A 40 -9.24 -11.30 20.20
CA GLY A 40 -10.51 -11.83 19.73
C GLY A 40 -10.40 -12.97 18.72
N ALA A 41 -11.50 -13.21 18.01
CA ALA A 41 -11.58 -14.16 16.92
C ALA A 41 -12.05 -13.44 15.66
N GLY A 42 -11.51 -13.84 14.51
CA GLY A 42 -11.82 -13.26 13.21
C GLY A 42 -11.48 -14.21 12.09
N THR A 43 -11.39 -13.69 10.87
CA THR A 43 -10.85 -14.43 9.72
C THR A 43 -9.47 -13.92 9.37
N VAL A 44 -8.70 -14.69 8.61
CA VAL A 44 -7.43 -14.23 8.03
C VAL A 44 -7.63 -12.91 7.26
N ARG A 45 -8.74 -12.76 6.52
CA ARG A 45 -9.09 -11.53 5.82
C ARG A 45 -9.18 -10.32 6.75
N LEU A 46 -9.96 -10.43 7.82
CA LEU A 46 -10.14 -9.34 8.79
C LEU A 46 -8.82 -9.01 9.49
N TYR A 47 -8.05 -10.03 9.87
CA TYR A 47 -6.77 -9.80 10.52
C TYR A 47 -5.76 -9.06 9.63
N LEU A 48 -5.64 -9.45 8.36
CA LEU A 48 -4.76 -8.78 7.41
C LEU A 48 -5.25 -7.36 7.07
N HIS A 49 -6.57 -7.17 7.00
CA HIS A 49 -7.18 -5.86 6.86
C HIS A 49 -6.79 -4.96 8.03
N ASP A 50 -7.11 -5.37 9.26
CA ASP A 50 -6.90 -4.58 10.46
C ASP A 50 -5.42 -4.29 10.68
N LEU A 51 -4.54 -5.23 10.34
CA LEU A 51 -3.09 -5.03 10.37
C LEU A 51 -2.65 -3.91 9.42
N LEU A 52 -3.13 -3.92 8.18
CA LEU A 52 -2.75 -2.91 7.19
C LEU A 52 -3.39 -1.55 7.47
N GLU A 53 -4.65 -1.54 7.92
CA GLU A 53 -5.36 -0.33 8.34
C GLU A 53 -4.68 0.31 9.55
N THR A 54 -4.39 -0.46 10.59
CA THR A 54 -3.67 0.02 11.79
C THR A 54 -2.29 0.54 11.42
N LEU A 55 -1.57 -0.15 10.53
CA LEU A 55 -0.28 0.33 10.03
C LEU A 55 -0.42 1.69 9.32
N TRP A 56 -1.47 1.86 8.51
CA TRP A 56 -1.78 3.13 7.84
C TRP A 56 -2.07 4.26 8.81
N GLU A 57 -2.88 3.99 9.84
CA GLU A 57 -3.29 5.00 10.83
C GLU A 57 -2.16 5.38 11.80
N GLU A 58 -1.34 4.42 12.23
CA GLU A 58 -0.28 4.64 13.23
C GLU A 58 1.07 5.04 12.62
N GLU A 59 1.17 5.09 11.29
CA GLU A 59 2.34 5.45 10.49
C GLU A 59 3.66 4.78 10.96
N ALA A 60 4.62 5.58 11.44
CA ALA A 60 6.01 5.21 11.71
C ALA A 60 6.24 4.64 13.12
N ASN A 61 5.19 4.49 13.93
CA ASN A 61 5.31 3.81 15.23
C ASN A 61 5.49 2.28 15.09
N PHE A 62 5.26 1.73 13.90
CA PHE A 62 5.57 0.35 13.56
C PHE A 62 7.04 0.21 13.13
N SER A 63 7.93 -0.20 14.03
CA SER A 63 9.37 -0.35 13.71
C SER A 63 9.89 -1.76 13.96
N SER A 64 10.27 -2.46 12.88
CA SER A 64 11.44 -3.36 12.88
C SER A 64 12.61 -2.76 12.08
N LYS A 65 12.72 -1.42 12.15
CA LYS A 65 13.76 -0.51 11.62
C LYS A 65 13.86 -0.35 10.09
N HIS A 66 12.75 0.01 9.46
CA HIS A 66 12.62 0.53 8.08
C HIS A 66 12.40 -0.52 6.96
N PRO A 67 11.27 -1.26 6.98
CA PRO A 67 10.94 -2.22 5.92
C PRO A 67 10.83 -1.60 4.50
N PHE A 68 10.67 -0.27 4.39
CA PHE A 68 10.60 0.45 3.11
C PHE A 68 11.47 1.73 3.07
N GLY A 69 12.46 1.86 3.95
CA GLY A 69 13.41 2.98 3.99
C GLY A 69 13.07 4.13 4.96
N GLU A 70 14.00 5.09 5.09
CA GLU A 70 13.93 6.21 6.06
C GLU A 70 12.99 7.34 5.62
N GLY A 71 12.58 7.35 4.35
CA GLY A 71 11.78 8.43 3.76
C GLY A 71 10.30 8.41 4.11
N GLY A 72 9.83 7.46 4.92
CA GLY A 72 8.40 7.27 5.19
C GLY A 72 7.68 6.64 3.99
N TRP A 73 7.13 5.45 4.20
CA TRP A 73 6.44 4.68 3.16
C TRP A 73 5.16 5.36 2.66
N VAL A 74 4.51 6.17 3.50
CA VAL A 74 3.37 7.03 3.17
C VAL A 74 3.70 7.99 2.02
N LEU A 75 4.89 8.62 2.03
CA LEU A 75 5.29 9.58 0.99
C LEU A 75 5.44 8.93 -0.38
N SER A 76 5.78 7.63 -0.44
CA SER A 76 5.88 6.92 -1.72
C SER A 76 4.50 6.73 -2.37
N LEU A 77 3.46 6.51 -1.56
CA LEU A 77 2.10 6.41 -2.06
C LEU A 77 1.54 7.79 -2.44
N HIS A 78 1.83 8.83 -1.66
CA HIS A 78 1.51 10.20 -2.04
C HIS A 78 2.18 10.59 -3.36
N ASP A 79 3.47 10.29 -3.53
CA ASP A 79 4.18 10.57 -4.79
C ASP A 79 3.53 9.84 -5.97
N ALA A 80 3.17 8.56 -5.82
CA ALA A 80 2.48 7.80 -6.85
C ALA A 80 1.12 8.41 -7.24
N ILE A 81 0.29 8.77 -6.25
CA ILE A 81 -1.04 9.36 -6.46
C ILE A 81 -0.93 10.75 -7.11
N GLY A 82 0.00 11.58 -6.63
CA GLY A 82 0.26 12.91 -7.17
C GLY A 82 0.76 12.87 -8.61
N ARG A 83 1.71 11.98 -8.92
CA ARG A 83 2.21 11.78 -10.29
C ARG A 83 1.16 11.23 -11.25
N ALA A 84 0.26 10.38 -10.76
CA ALA A 84 -0.86 9.88 -11.54
C ALA A 84 -1.93 10.96 -11.81
N GLY A 85 -1.83 12.13 -11.17
CA GLY A 85 -2.82 13.21 -11.30
C GLY A 85 -4.15 12.90 -10.61
N ILE A 86 -4.19 11.91 -9.72
CA ILE A 86 -5.40 11.52 -8.98
C ILE A 86 -5.71 12.57 -7.89
N VAL A 87 -4.66 13.16 -7.31
CA VAL A 87 -4.73 14.25 -6.35
C VAL A 87 -3.84 15.39 -6.84
N SER A 88 -4.28 16.64 -6.60
CA SER A 88 -3.51 17.83 -6.98
C SER A 88 -2.14 17.85 -6.30
N ALA A 89 -1.10 17.96 -7.11
CA ALA A 89 0.27 18.05 -6.64
C ALA A 89 1.16 18.81 -7.62
N GLU A 90 2.22 19.43 -7.10
CA GLU A 90 3.26 20.06 -7.89
C GLU A 90 4.53 19.21 -7.84
N ILE A 91 5.29 19.17 -8.93
CA ILE A 91 6.62 18.57 -8.94
C ILE A 91 7.63 19.70 -8.83
N ASP A 92 8.48 19.65 -7.80
CA ASP A 92 9.52 20.66 -7.63
C ASP A 92 10.72 20.42 -8.57
N LYS A 93 11.67 21.36 -8.54
CA LYS A 93 12.87 21.34 -9.39
C LYS A 93 13.75 20.09 -9.20
N ASP A 94 13.65 19.42 -8.06
CA ASP A 94 14.43 18.24 -7.70
C ASP A 94 13.64 16.95 -8.01
N GLY A 95 12.43 17.09 -8.54
CA GLY A 95 11.56 16.00 -8.95
C GLY A 95 10.67 15.47 -7.83
N TYR A 96 10.59 16.14 -6.67
CA TYR A 96 9.75 15.71 -5.55
C TYR A 96 8.34 16.28 -5.65
N ILE A 97 7.37 15.46 -5.26
CA ILE A 97 5.97 15.87 -5.18
C ILE A 97 5.76 16.77 -3.95
N LYS A 98 5.10 17.91 -4.17
CA LYS A 98 4.59 18.81 -3.14
C LYS A 98 3.07 18.83 -3.22
N MET A 99 2.45 18.51 -2.10
CA MET A 99 1.00 18.55 -1.92
C MET A 99 0.66 19.60 -0.86
N SER A 100 -0.47 20.29 -1.02
CA SER A 100 -1.09 21.05 0.06
C SER A 100 -1.60 20.11 1.15
N ASP A 101 -1.90 20.63 2.33
CA ASP A 101 -2.46 19.82 3.42
C ASP A 101 -3.80 19.18 3.04
N ASP A 102 -4.64 19.88 2.28
CA ASP A 102 -5.92 19.34 1.79
C ASP A 102 -5.70 18.21 0.77
N ALA A 103 -4.73 18.37 -0.12
CA ALA A 103 -4.34 17.32 -1.06
C ALA A 103 -3.79 16.08 -0.32
N ARG A 104 -2.97 16.27 0.71
CA ARG A 104 -2.48 15.17 1.55
C ARG A 104 -3.62 14.40 2.21
N LYS A 105 -4.54 15.11 2.88
CA LYS A 105 -5.74 14.50 3.48
C LYS A 105 -6.59 13.74 2.46
N GLN A 106 -6.72 14.27 1.25
CA GLN A 106 -7.42 13.59 0.17
C GLN A 106 -6.70 12.31 -0.25
N ALA A 107 -5.37 12.34 -0.37
CA ALA A 107 -4.57 11.16 -0.69
C ALA A 107 -4.70 10.09 0.40
N ASP A 108 -4.62 10.48 1.68
CA ASP A 108 -4.78 9.57 2.82
C ASP A 108 -6.14 8.89 2.81
N HIS A 109 -7.20 9.67 2.57
CA HIS A 109 -8.56 9.14 2.46
C HIS A 109 -8.73 8.16 1.30
N LEU A 110 -8.11 8.43 0.16
CA LEU A 110 -8.17 7.54 -1.00
C LEU A 110 -7.40 6.25 -0.76
N ILE A 111 -6.27 6.29 -0.06
CA ILE A 111 -5.49 5.10 0.29
C ILE A 111 -6.24 4.24 1.30
N ALA A 112 -6.82 4.84 2.35
CA ALA A 112 -7.67 4.12 3.31
C ALA A 112 -8.85 3.42 2.61
N LYS A 113 -9.47 4.09 1.63
CA LYS A 113 -10.50 3.48 0.77
C LYS A 113 -9.95 2.35 -0.10
N ALA A 114 -8.76 2.50 -0.66
CA ALA A 114 -8.12 1.47 -1.46
C ALA A 114 -7.80 0.22 -0.63
N ILE A 115 -7.34 0.39 0.62
CA ILE A 115 -7.13 -0.70 1.58
C ILE A 115 -8.46 -1.46 1.76
N ASN A 116 -9.53 -0.77 2.14
CA ASN A 116 -10.86 -1.37 2.28
C ASN A 116 -11.30 -2.11 1.01
N TYR A 117 -11.11 -1.50 -0.16
CA TYR A 117 -11.48 -2.09 -1.45
C TYR A 117 -10.69 -3.36 -1.78
N ILE A 118 -9.40 -3.43 -1.43
CA ILE A 118 -8.58 -4.63 -1.64
C ILE A 118 -9.15 -5.83 -0.87
N PHE A 119 -9.68 -5.60 0.34
CA PHE A 119 -10.19 -6.69 1.19
C PHE A 119 -11.67 -7.01 0.97
N PHE A 120 -12.50 -6.04 0.58
CA PHE A 120 -13.96 -6.21 0.54
C PHE A 120 -14.60 -5.83 -0.80
N GLY A 121 -13.82 -5.34 -1.77
CA GLY A 121 -14.31 -4.89 -3.06
C GLY A 121 -15.20 -3.63 -2.95
N ALA A 122 -16.07 -3.43 -3.93
CA ALA A 122 -16.98 -2.29 -3.98
C ALA A 122 -18.15 -2.39 -2.98
N GLU A 123 -18.28 -3.51 -2.27
CA GLU A 123 -19.44 -3.84 -1.43
C GLU A 123 -19.20 -3.51 0.05
N LEU A 124 -18.86 -2.26 0.35
CA LEU A 124 -19.07 -1.70 1.69
C LEU A 124 -19.87 -0.41 1.55
N LYS A 125 -21.20 -0.55 1.68
CA LYS A 125 -22.07 0.58 2.04
C LYS A 125 -21.91 0.80 3.54
N LEU A 126 -21.07 1.76 3.91
CA LEU A 126 -21.14 2.39 5.24
C LEU A 126 -22.53 3.02 5.43
#